data_AF-A0A7X7SAM3-F1
#
_entry.id   AF-A0A7X7SAM3-F1
#
_cell.length_a   1.000
_cell.length_b   1.000
_cell.length_c   1.000
_cell.angle_alpha   90.00
_cell.angle_beta   90.00
_cell.angle_gamma   90.00
#
_symmetry.space_group_name_H-M   'P 1'
#
loop_
_entity.id
_entity.type
_entity.pdbx_description
1 polymer ?
#
loop_
_entity_poly.entity_id
_entity_poly.type
_entity_poly.pdbx_seq_one_letter_code
_entity_poly.pdbx_strand_id
1 'polypeptide(L)'
;REHREAASWEEVLREVRLWTCPEGTAVPRFPQVEDPPMRVDLPDSRWTDAWRAASFQLKGKHMWGGLAFEVGRVAHEMDLVGLHDEADKVSEHFLKAPGAKPDGDYADGDGALEWATSMRHDMGYNHDGTHASTGRLLFAMAERYFLTGDKEWFQRNRVRMQAAADWIIRERNVYMQDIPNRKDLHVVGLLPPCMMGDYALPACDWHWYYFDNAFALQGLSRFADVMMEFDPPAGGKYRAEAEAFRADIRRAVERDVALAPVRLARDGTYRSYIPWKAYGQGLMITELGAPQYSGGWPLDVMLGALPLASPSSVLEANDARIVDTLNVMEESGTSVKGVRELEDARKKAGLPTADAWFWITYGELPKWSFNANIYLLQDDVPNFLRFWMNESVSMVGANGKLWEHWKPDSYTDCIDPNPDNGTSGWFLGNFRNLLVMEEGQSLWIARATPRVWLEQGKKISVRNAPTYFGTLAYEIVSDADNGKITATIEIPSRSPLKSVKVRFRHPRGAAIKSVTVNGQPWNEFNPDKEVIEVSGLTGKAVVTASYN
;
A
#
# COMPACT_ATOMS: atom_id res chain seq x y z
N ARG A 1 -6.71 -3.45 -23.09
CA ARG A 1 -8.16 -3.30 -22.83
C ARG A 1 -8.40 -1.81 -22.64
N GLU A 2 -9.40 -1.20 -23.27
CA GLU A 2 -9.86 0.10 -22.76
C GLU A 2 -10.48 -0.19 -21.40
N HIS A 3 -9.88 0.34 -20.35
CA HIS A 3 -10.32 0.08 -18.99
C HIS A 3 -11.35 1.13 -18.63
N ARG A 4 -12.55 0.68 -18.26
CA ARG A 4 -13.60 1.52 -17.71
C ARG A 4 -13.07 2.26 -16.48
N GLU A 5 -13.49 3.51 -16.29
CA GLU A 5 -13.36 4.23 -15.03
C GLU A 5 -14.76 4.49 -14.49
N ALA A 6 -14.95 4.32 -13.19
CA ALA A 6 -16.23 4.64 -12.56
C ALA A 6 -16.47 6.15 -12.56
N ALA A 7 -17.72 6.54 -12.81
CA ALA A 7 -18.18 7.92 -12.91
C ALA A 7 -18.40 8.58 -11.54
N SER A 8 -18.68 7.80 -10.50
CA SER A 8 -18.88 8.29 -9.14
C SER A 8 -18.67 7.20 -8.09
N TRP A 9 -18.50 7.59 -6.83
CA TRP A 9 -18.49 6.66 -5.70
C TRP A 9 -19.76 5.79 -5.64
N GLU A 10 -20.93 6.40 -5.91
CA GLU A 10 -22.22 5.69 -5.87
C GLU A 10 -22.35 4.66 -7.00
N GLU A 11 -21.75 4.89 -8.17
CA GLU A 11 -21.66 3.86 -9.21
C GLU A 11 -20.86 2.67 -8.69
N VAL A 12 -19.66 2.90 -8.14
CA VAL A 12 -18.83 1.80 -7.61
C VAL A 12 -19.61 1.00 -6.56
N LEU A 13 -20.24 1.68 -5.58
CA LEU A 13 -21.04 0.99 -4.56
C LEU A 13 -22.16 0.15 -5.19
N ARG A 14 -22.88 0.71 -6.17
CA ARG A 14 -24.00 0.01 -6.82
C ARG A 14 -23.53 -1.23 -7.58
N GLU A 15 -22.50 -1.07 -8.41
CA GLU A 15 -22.06 -2.10 -9.34
C GLU A 15 -21.25 -3.21 -8.65
N VAL A 16 -20.50 -2.87 -7.59
CA VAL A 16 -19.68 -3.84 -6.85
C VAL A 16 -20.49 -4.56 -5.77
N ARG A 17 -21.42 -3.85 -5.11
CA ARG A 17 -21.99 -4.33 -3.84
C ARG A 17 -23.51 -4.34 -3.73
N LEU A 18 -24.23 -3.31 -4.19
CA LEU A 18 -25.68 -3.26 -3.92
C LEU A 18 -26.46 -4.36 -4.64
N TRP A 19 -25.93 -4.92 -5.72
CA TRP A 19 -26.57 -6.01 -6.45
C TRP A 19 -26.67 -7.32 -5.66
N THR A 20 -25.85 -7.52 -4.62
CA THR A 20 -25.95 -8.64 -3.67
C THR A 20 -26.76 -8.30 -2.42
N CYS A 21 -27.16 -7.04 -2.24
CA CYS A 21 -28.00 -6.60 -1.11
C CYS A 21 -29.49 -6.75 -1.44
N PRO A 22 -30.38 -6.77 -0.43
CA PRO A 22 -31.82 -6.73 -0.65
C PRO A 22 -32.26 -5.53 -1.50
N GLU A 23 -33.29 -5.70 -2.32
CA GLU A 23 -33.87 -4.62 -3.11
C GLU A 23 -34.32 -3.46 -2.21
N GLY A 24 -34.00 -2.21 -2.59
CA GLY A 24 -34.33 -1.02 -1.80
C GLY A 24 -33.38 -0.74 -0.63
N THR A 25 -32.24 -1.44 -0.52
CA THR A 25 -31.20 -1.15 0.47
C THR A 25 -30.81 0.33 0.45
N ALA A 26 -30.93 1.00 1.60
CA ALA A 26 -30.68 2.43 1.71
C ALA A 26 -29.18 2.75 1.60
N VAL A 27 -28.85 3.86 0.93
CA VAL A 27 -27.49 4.40 0.83
C VAL A 27 -27.41 5.75 1.56
N PRO A 28 -27.42 5.76 2.90
CA PRO A 28 -27.39 7.01 3.66
C PRO A 28 -26.12 7.81 3.36
N ARG A 29 -26.16 9.11 3.66
CA ARG A 29 -24.96 9.95 3.64
C ARG A 29 -24.00 9.51 4.74
N PHE A 30 -22.70 9.66 4.51
CA PHE A 30 -21.73 9.43 5.56
C PHE A 30 -21.94 10.39 6.74
N PRO A 31 -21.66 9.94 7.97
CA PRO A 31 -21.80 10.76 9.15
C PRO A 31 -20.86 11.97 9.07
N GLN A 32 -21.31 13.09 9.62
CA GLN A 32 -20.43 14.24 9.82
C GLN A 32 -19.44 13.90 10.94
N VAL A 33 -18.15 14.04 10.62
CA VAL A 33 -17.04 13.85 11.55
C VAL A 33 -16.16 15.09 11.53
N GLU A 34 -15.21 15.19 12.45
CA GLU A 34 -14.23 16.28 12.44
C GLU A 34 -13.39 16.26 11.14
N ASP A 35 -12.93 17.44 10.72
CA ASP A 35 -12.05 17.53 9.56
C ASP A 35 -10.68 16.90 9.86
N PRO A 36 -10.14 16.07 8.95
CA PRO A 36 -8.81 15.50 9.10
C PRO A 36 -7.70 16.56 8.99
N PRO A 37 -6.49 16.29 9.52
CA PRO A 37 -5.34 17.19 9.39
C PRO A 37 -5.01 17.53 7.93
N MET A 38 -4.83 16.49 7.09
CA MET A 38 -4.78 16.62 5.64
C MET A 38 -6.20 16.72 5.08
N ARG A 39 -6.54 17.87 4.50
CA ARG A 39 -7.87 18.13 3.95
C ARG A 39 -7.89 17.89 2.45
N VAL A 40 -8.90 17.18 2.01
CA VAL A 40 -9.16 16.85 0.61
C VAL A 40 -10.58 17.31 0.31
N ASP A 41 -10.76 18.05 -0.77
CA ASP A 41 -12.06 18.46 -1.32
C ASP A 41 -12.10 18.03 -2.80
N LEU A 42 -13.04 17.13 -3.15
CA LEU A 42 -13.16 16.55 -4.49
C LEU A 42 -14.49 16.93 -5.14
N PRO A 43 -14.58 16.85 -6.49
CA PRO A 43 -15.83 17.13 -7.20
C PRO A 43 -16.96 16.15 -6.87
N ASP A 44 -16.60 14.92 -6.49
CA ASP A 44 -17.53 13.94 -5.93
C ASP A 44 -17.46 14.02 -4.40
N SER A 45 -18.52 14.55 -3.78
CA SER A 45 -18.58 14.73 -2.34
C SER A 45 -18.56 13.41 -1.57
N ARG A 46 -19.01 12.29 -2.18
CA ARG A 46 -18.98 10.98 -1.51
C ARG A 46 -17.55 10.49 -1.31
N TRP A 47 -16.66 10.70 -2.28
CA TRP A 47 -15.24 10.41 -2.12
C TRP A 47 -14.59 11.31 -1.06
N THR A 48 -14.99 12.58 -1.00
CA THR A 48 -14.56 13.52 0.05
C THR A 48 -14.99 13.05 1.44
N ASP A 49 -16.25 12.64 1.57
CA ASP A 49 -16.79 12.18 2.84
C ASP A 49 -16.21 10.81 3.24
N ALA A 50 -15.87 9.93 2.29
CA ALA A 50 -15.14 8.69 2.54
C ALA A 50 -13.74 8.94 3.13
N TRP A 51 -13.00 9.92 2.57
CA TRP A 51 -11.72 10.37 3.12
C TRP A 51 -11.85 10.81 4.57
N ARG A 52 -12.87 11.64 4.89
CA ARG A 52 -13.13 12.11 6.25
C ARG A 52 -13.46 10.94 7.20
N ALA A 53 -14.39 10.07 6.80
CA ALA A 53 -14.84 8.95 7.63
C ALA A 53 -13.70 7.97 7.95
N ALA A 54 -12.90 7.59 6.95
CA ALA A 54 -11.75 6.72 7.13
C ALA A 54 -10.68 7.37 8.02
N SER A 55 -10.39 8.67 7.81
CA SER A 55 -9.43 9.41 8.64
C SER A 55 -9.87 9.47 10.10
N PHE A 56 -11.18 9.67 10.34
CA PHE A 56 -11.74 9.65 11.69
C PHE A 56 -11.66 8.26 12.33
N GLN A 57 -11.93 7.20 11.56
CA GLN A 57 -11.83 5.82 12.04
C GLN A 57 -10.43 5.48 12.57
N LEU A 58 -9.37 5.94 11.89
CA LEU A 58 -7.99 5.68 12.33
C LEU A 58 -7.70 6.14 13.76
N LYS A 59 -8.37 7.20 14.25
CA LYS A 59 -8.22 7.68 15.63
C LYS A 59 -8.84 6.73 16.68
N GLY A 60 -9.67 5.79 16.24
CA GLY A 60 -10.32 4.80 17.08
C GLY A 60 -9.39 3.68 17.53
N LYS A 61 -9.88 2.83 18.45
CA LYS A 61 -9.13 1.69 19.01
C LYS A 61 -9.25 0.41 18.17
N HIS A 62 -9.70 0.53 16.92
CA HIS A 62 -10.13 -0.58 16.08
C HIS A 62 -8.96 -1.16 15.28
N MET A 63 -7.90 -1.55 15.98
CA MET A 63 -6.71 -2.13 15.37
C MET A 63 -6.18 -3.27 16.22
N TRP A 64 -5.48 -4.21 15.58
CA TRP A 64 -4.73 -5.26 16.27
C TRP A 64 -3.46 -4.70 16.92
N GLY A 65 -3.63 -3.85 17.93
CA GLY A 65 -2.62 -2.95 18.51
C GLY A 65 -1.30 -3.60 18.94
N GLY A 66 -1.33 -4.89 19.29
CA GLY A 66 -0.15 -5.65 19.72
C GLY A 66 0.60 -6.37 18.58
N LEU A 67 0.11 -6.32 17.34
CA LEU A 67 0.66 -7.09 16.22
C LEU A 67 1.50 -6.17 15.32
N ALA A 68 2.83 -6.26 15.42
CA ALA A 68 3.76 -5.44 14.65
C ALA A 68 3.50 -5.49 13.13
N PHE A 69 3.20 -6.68 12.61
CA PHE A 69 2.86 -6.88 11.20
C PHE A 69 1.64 -6.07 10.75
N GLU A 70 0.60 -5.97 11.58
CA GLU A 70 -0.64 -5.25 11.25
C GLU A 70 -0.47 -3.74 11.44
N VAL A 71 0.02 -3.32 12.60
CA VAL A 71 0.02 -1.92 13.01
C VAL A 71 1.14 -1.09 12.38
N GLY A 72 2.22 -1.73 11.90
CA GLY A 72 3.28 -1.01 11.18
C GLY A 72 2.76 -0.28 9.94
N ARG A 73 1.80 -0.89 9.23
CA ARG A 73 1.10 -0.22 8.12
C ARG A 73 0.25 0.95 8.61
N VAL A 74 -0.58 0.69 9.62
CA VAL A 74 -1.54 1.66 10.17
C VAL A 74 -0.82 2.92 10.64
N ALA A 75 0.30 2.77 11.37
CA ALA A 75 1.10 3.90 11.84
C ALA A 75 1.67 4.73 10.67
N HIS A 76 2.21 4.06 9.65
CA HIS A 76 2.70 4.75 8.46
C HIS A 76 1.58 5.51 7.71
N GLU A 77 0.40 4.91 7.58
CA GLU A 77 -0.74 5.53 6.89
C GLU A 77 -1.36 6.68 7.70
N MET A 78 -1.34 6.60 9.03
CA MET A 78 -1.63 7.74 9.91
C MET A 78 -0.68 8.91 9.62
N ASP A 79 0.62 8.66 9.53
CA ASP A 79 1.60 9.69 9.22
C ASP A 79 1.38 10.31 7.83
N LEU A 80 1.05 9.51 6.81
CA LEU A 80 0.78 10.01 5.45
C LEU A 80 -0.38 11.02 5.38
N VAL A 81 -1.36 10.91 6.28
CA VAL A 81 -2.54 11.79 6.33
C VAL A 81 -2.49 12.84 7.46
N GLY A 82 -1.35 12.93 8.15
CA GLY A 82 -1.08 13.95 9.16
C GLY A 82 -1.58 13.61 10.57
N LEU A 83 -1.93 12.36 10.84
CA LEU A 83 -2.30 11.86 12.17
C LEU A 83 -1.05 11.42 12.98
N HIS A 84 -0.01 12.25 12.97
CA HIS A 84 1.29 11.94 13.57
C HIS A 84 1.20 11.58 15.07
N ASP A 85 0.38 12.30 15.83
CA ASP A 85 0.18 12.02 17.26
C ASP A 85 -0.48 10.65 17.52
N GLU A 86 -1.31 10.17 16.60
CA GLU A 86 -1.90 8.83 16.70
C GLU A 86 -0.90 7.74 16.30
N ALA A 87 -0.09 7.98 15.26
CA ALA A 87 1.02 7.11 14.88
C ALA A 87 2.07 6.99 15.99
N ASP A 88 2.32 8.08 16.72
CA ASP A 88 3.22 8.13 17.87
C ASP A 88 2.76 7.22 19.01
N LYS A 89 1.47 7.14 19.30
CA LYS A 89 0.94 6.22 20.33
C LYS A 89 1.23 4.76 19.97
N VAL A 90 1.09 4.40 18.70
CA VAL A 90 1.44 3.06 18.20
C VAL A 90 2.95 2.83 18.31
N SER A 91 3.75 3.78 17.82
CA SER A 91 5.21 3.68 17.85
C SER A 91 5.75 3.55 19.28
N GLU A 92 5.24 4.37 20.21
CA GLU A 92 5.62 4.35 21.62
C GLU A 92 5.39 3.00 22.29
N HIS A 93 4.33 2.28 21.92
CA HIS A 93 4.04 0.95 22.46
C HIS A 93 5.20 -0.02 22.15
N PHE A 94 5.69 -0.02 20.91
CA PHE A 94 6.77 -0.91 20.48
C PHE A 94 8.16 -0.40 20.83
N LEU A 95 8.37 0.93 20.89
CA LEU A 95 9.62 1.51 21.39
C LEU A 95 9.88 1.15 22.87
N LYS A 96 8.82 0.94 23.66
CA LYS A 96 8.90 0.46 25.05
C LYS A 96 9.08 -1.06 25.16
N ALA A 97 8.92 -1.81 24.08
CA ALA A 97 9.07 -3.26 24.10
C ALA A 97 10.53 -3.62 24.42
N PRO A 98 10.77 -4.54 25.39
CA PRO A 98 12.12 -4.99 25.72
C PRO A 98 12.78 -5.81 24.60
N GLY A 99 11.99 -6.21 23.59
CA GLY A 99 12.37 -7.20 22.60
C GLY A 99 12.06 -8.60 23.12
N ALA A 100 11.20 -9.31 22.40
CA ALA A 100 10.81 -10.68 22.70
C ALA A 100 10.98 -11.52 21.44
N LYS A 101 11.43 -12.76 21.61
CA LYS A 101 11.60 -13.69 20.50
C LYS A 101 10.21 -14.12 20.00
N PRO A 102 9.83 -13.83 18.74
CA PRO A 102 8.58 -14.31 18.17
C PRO A 102 8.70 -15.74 17.65
N ASP A 103 7.59 -16.31 17.19
CA ASP A 103 7.50 -17.66 16.66
C ASP A 103 8.27 -17.81 15.34
N GLY A 104 9.39 -18.54 15.40
CA GLY A 104 10.35 -18.69 14.32
C GLY A 104 11.71 -19.16 14.82
N ASP A 105 12.60 -19.44 13.87
CA ASP A 105 13.96 -19.91 14.15
C ASP A 105 14.92 -18.75 14.48
N TYR A 106 14.39 -17.70 15.14
CA TYR A 106 15.19 -16.57 15.61
C TYR A 106 16.12 -17.02 16.76
N ALA A 107 17.35 -16.51 16.79
CA ALA A 107 18.29 -16.81 17.86
C ALA A 107 17.87 -16.16 19.19
N ASP A 108 17.35 -14.94 19.13
CA ASP A 108 16.86 -14.19 20.29
C ASP A 108 15.86 -13.08 19.89
N GLY A 109 15.35 -12.33 20.87
CA GLY A 109 14.48 -11.16 20.65
C GLY A 109 15.12 -9.82 21.03
N ASP A 110 16.39 -9.78 21.42
CA ASP A 110 17.06 -8.60 21.98
C ASP A 110 17.20 -7.48 20.94
N GLY A 111 16.41 -6.42 21.10
CA GLY A 111 16.31 -5.33 20.15
C GLY A 111 15.15 -5.44 19.15
N ALA A 112 14.48 -6.59 19.03
CA ALA A 112 13.27 -6.73 18.23
C ALA A 112 12.17 -5.77 18.71
N LEU A 113 11.35 -5.22 17.83
CA LEU A 113 10.19 -4.39 18.19
C LEU A 113 8.96 -5.26 18.45
N GLU A 114 9.07 -6.20 19.37
CA GLU A 114 8.07 -7.24 19.61
C GLU A 114 7.81 -7.47 21.10
N TRP A 115 6.57 -7.87 21.41
CA TRP A 115 6.15 -8.28 22.75
C TRP A 115 6.04 -9.80 22.93
N ALA A 116 5.56 -10.52 21.90
CA ALA A 116 5.43 -11.98 21.85
C ALA A 116 5.00 -12.63 23.18
N THR A 117 3.98 -12.07 23.84
CA THR A 117 3.59 -12.43 25.22
C THR A 117 2.92 -13.79 25.33
N SER A 118 2.49 -14.37 24.21
CA SER A 118 1.79 -15.66 24.16
C SER A 118 2.66 -16.84 23.74
N MET A 119 4.00 -16.73 23.74
CA MET A 119 4.86 -17.86 23.38
C MET A 119 4.77 -19.02 24.40
N ARG A 120 4.63 -20.26 23.91
CA ARG A 120 4.68 -21.49 24.71
C ARG A 120 5.48 -22.54 23.96
N HIS A 121 6.51 -23.10 24.60
CA HIS A 121 7.38 -24.11 23.98
C HIS A 121 7.97 -23.65 22.63
N ASP A 122 8.32 -22.35 22.54
CA ASP A 122 8.82 -21.70 21.32
C ASP A 122 7.80 -21.63 20.17
N MET A 123 6.50 -21.75 20.48
CA MET A 123 5.39 -21.62 19.54
C MET A 123 4.44 -20.50 19.95
N GLY A 124 3.97 -19.71 19.00
CA GLY A 124 2.99 -18.66 19.22
C GLY A 124 1.61 -19.27 19.50
N TYR A 125 1.04 -18.98 20.68
CA TYR A 125 -0.29 -19.49 21.03
C TYR A 125 -1.42 -18.51 20.68
N ASN A 126 -1.08 -17.25 20.41
CA ASN A 126 -1.97 -16.21 19.88
C ASN A 126 -1.21 -15.38 18.83
N HIS A 127 -1.92 -14.48 18.14
CA HIS A 127 -1.38 -13.67 17.05
C HIS A 127 -0.14 -12.83 17.43
N ASP A 128 0.00 -12.39 18.69
CA ASP A 128 1.14 -11.58 19.15
C ASP A 128 2.48 -12.33 19.12
N GLY A 129 2.45 -13.67 19.11
CA GLY A 129 3.64 -14.49 18.86
C GLY A 129 3.90 -14.77 17.37
N THR A 130 2.88 -14.73 16.50
CA THR A 130 2.95 -15.19 15.10
C THR A 130 2.91 -14.08 14.05
N HIS A 131 2.72 -12.82 14.45
CA HIS A 131 2.61 -11.66 13.55
C HIS A 131 3.69 -10.59 13.85
N ALA A 132 4.90 -11.05 14.14
CA ALA A 132 6.05 -10.18 14.31
C ALA A 132 6.47 -9.54 12.98
N SER A 133 6.86 -8.28 13.00
CA SER A 133 7.47 -7.61 11.84
C SER A 133 8.22 -6.35 12.27
N THR A 134 9.32 -6.55 12.98
CA THR A 134 10.23 -5.48 13.42
C THR A 134 10.65 -4.57 12.26
N GLY A 135 10.88 -5.15 11.07
CA GLY A 135 11.17 -4.42 9.84
C GLY A 135 10.12 -3.40 9.44
N ARG A 136 8.84 -3.79 9.50
CA ARG A 136 7.71 -2.94 9.11
C ARG A 136 7.52 -1.77 10.07
N LEU A 137 7.69 -2.00 11.37
CA LEU A 137 7.67 -0.92 12.38
C LEU A 137 8.86 0.03 12.21
N LEU A 138 10.06 -0.50 11.99
CA LEU A 138 11.25 0.32 11.75
C LEU A 138 11.07 1.20 10.51
N PHE A 139 10.47 0.66 9.45
CA PHE A 139 10.11 1.43 8.26
C PHE A 139 9.15 2.58 8.60
N ALA A 140 8.04 2.30 9.28
CA ALA A 140 7.05 3.32 9.65
C ALA A 140 7.67 4.46 10.49
N MET A 141 8.48 4.11 11.49
CA MET A 141 9.17 5.09 12.35
C MET A 141 10.21 5.92 11.58
N ALA A 142 10.89 5.32 10.59
CA ALA A 142 11.82 6.05 9.73
C ALA A 142 11.08 6.97 8.74
N GLU A 143 9.94 6.53 8.19
CA GLU A 143 9.08 7.34 7.34
C GLU A 143 8.48 8.53 8.08
N ARG A 144 8.07 8.33 9.34
CA ARG A 144 7.64 9.41 10.23
C ARG A 144 8.65 10.56 10.25
N TYR A 145 9.96 10.25 10.35
CA TYR A 145 11.00 11.27 10.31
C TYR A 145 10.96 12.08 9.01
N PHE A 146 10.87 11.41 7.86
CA PHE A 146 10.84 12.10 6.57
C PHE A 146 9.56 12.91 6.38
N LEU A 147 8.41 12.43 6.83
CA LEU A 147 7.13 13.14 6.70
C LEU A 147 7.04 14.37 7.62
N THR A 148 7.52 14.25 8.86
CA THR A 148 7.44 15.33 9.88
C THR A 148 8.64 16.28 9.86
N GLY A 149 9.83 15.78 9.55
CA GLY A 149 11.10 16.48 9.75
C GLY A 149 11.52 16.60 11.22
N ASP A 150 10.89 15.86 12.14
CA ASP A 150 11.13 15.93 13.58
C ASP A 150 12.44 15.23 13.98
N LYS A 151 13.52 16.00 13.95
CA LYS A 151 14.87 15.55 14.33
C LYS A 151 14.99 15.18 15.80
N GLU A 152 14.25 15.86 16.68
CA GLU A 152 14.33 15.62 18.12
C GLU A 152 13.70 14.28 18.48
N TRP A 153 12.52 13.98 17.93
CA TRP A 153 11.89 12.68 18.12
C TRP A 153 12.78 11.55 17.63
N PHE A 154 13.39 11.68 16.46
CA PHE A 154 14.29 10.65 15.95
C PHE A 154 15.49 10.47 16.88
N GLN A 155 16.16 11.55 17.30
CA GLN A 155 17.31 11.46 18.20
C GLN A 155 16.97 10.83 19.56
N ARG A 156 15.81 11.15 20.14
CA ARG A 156 15.34 10.54 21.39
C ARG A 156 15.15 9.03 21.26
N ASN A 157 14.67 8.56 20.11
CA ASN A 157 14.34 7.15 19.85
C ASN A 157 15.43 6.38 19.10
N ARG A 158 16.47 7.06 18.61
CA ARG A 158 17.52 6.52 17.72
C ARG A 158 18.12 5.23 18.26
N VAL A 159 18.49 5.19 19.54
CA VAL A 159 19.13 4.02 20.15
C VAL A 159 18.22 2.79 20.06
N ARG A 160 16.91 2.95 20.28
CA ARG A 160 15.95 1.85 20.23
C ARG A 160 15.69 1.37 18.80
N MET A 161 15.61 2.30 17.85
CA MET A 161 15.49 1.98 16.42
C MET A 161 16.76 1.32 15.88
N GLN A 162 17.93 1.76 16.36
CA GLN A 162 19.22 1.16 16.02
C GLN A 162 19.30 -0.29 16.51
N ALA A 163 18.85 -0.57 17.74
CA ALA A 163 18.77 -1.94 18.26
C ALA A 163 17.88 -2.85 17.38
N ALA A 164 16.78 -2.32 16.82
CA ALA A 164 15.93 -3.05 15.89
C ALA A 164 16.64 -3.34 14.56
N ALA A 165 17.37 -2.36 14.01
CA ALA A 165 18.18 -2.56 12.80
C ALA A 165 19.31 -3.59 13.02
N ASP A 166 19.99 -3.51 14.17
CA ASP A 166 21.06 -4.43 14.56
C ASP A 166 20.52 -5.85 14.78
N TRP A 167 19.31 -5.99 15.34
CA TRP A 167 18.62 -7.28 15.46
C TRP A 167 18.34 -7.90 14.10
N ILE A 168 17.78 -7.15 13.13
CA ILE A 168 17.57 -7.65 11.75
C ILE A 168 18.87 -8.15 11.12
N ILE A 169 19.97 -7.39 11.28
CA ILE A 169 21.28 -7.79 10.74
C ILE A 169 21.80 -9.04 11.45
N ARG A 170 21.68 -9.12 12.78
CA ARG A 170 22.14 -10.26 13.58
C ARG A 170 21.40 -11.54 13.17
N GLU A 171 20.07 -11.51 13.17
CA GLU A 171 19.24 -12.69 12.91
C GLU A 171 19.52 -13.31 11.54
N ARG A 172 19.80 -12.51 10.50
CA ARG A 172 20.22 -13.02 9.18
C ARG A 172 21.52 -13.80 9.19
N ASN A 173 22.41 -13.54 10.15
CA ASN A 173 23.74 -14.10 10.21
C ASN A 173 23.87 -15.30 11.15
N VAL A 174 23.11 -15.32 12.25
CA VAL A 174 23.35 -16.26 13.36
C VAL A 174 22.57 -17.57 13.26
N TYR A 175 21.31 -17.56 12.79
CA TYR A 175 20.43 -18.75 12.87
C TYR A 175 20.94 -19.97 12.09
N MET A 176 21.80 -19.78 11.08
CA MET A 176 22.41 -20.86 10.31
C MET A 176 23.92 -21.01 10.51
N GLN A 177 24.53 -20.29 11.45
CA GLN A 177 25.99 -20.18 11.52
C GLN A 177 26.71 -21.53 11.65
N ASP A 178 26.11 -22.49 12.35
CA ASP A 178 26.71 -23.80 12.62
C ASP A 178 26.22 -24.91 11.66
N ILE A 179 25.39 -24.58 10.67
CA ILE A 179 24.86 -25.55 9.72
C ILE A 179 25.93 -25.91 8.66
N PRO A 180 26.26 -27.21 8.49
CA PRO A 180 27.18 -27.65 7.43
C PRO A 180 26.70 -27.22 6.05
N ASN A 181 27.61 -26.69 5.22
CA ASN A 181 27.30 -26.21 3.87
C ASN A 181 26.23 -25.11 3.81
N ARG A 182 26.01 -24.33 4.89
CA ARG A 182 25.01 -23.24 4.92
C ARG A 182 25.06 -22.28 3.74
N LYS A 183 26.27 -22.03 3.22
CA LYS A 183 26.52 -21.15 2.07
C LYS A 183 25.89 -21.66 0.77
N ASP A 184 25.57 -22.95 0.70
CA ASP A 184 24.98 -23.59 -0.47
C ASP A 184 23.45 -23.64 -0.39
N LEU A 185 22.86 -23.23 0.75
CA LEU A 185 21.41 -23.13 0.91
C LEU A 185 20.85 -21.97 0.09
N HIS A 186 19.65 -22.17 -0.48
CA HIS A 186 18.94 -21.16 -1.27
C HIS A 186 18.70 -19.86 -0.49
N VAL A 187 18.36 -20.03 0.79
CA VAL A 187 17.90 -18.98 1.72
C VAL A 187 19.02 -18.34 2.53
N VAL A 188 20.28 -18.63 2.21
CA VAL A 188 21.42 -18.01 2.89
C VAL A 188 21.29 -16.48 2.84
N GLY A 189 21.50 -15.81 3.96
CA GLY A 189 21.40 -14.34 4.08
C GLY A 189 19.97 -13.77 4.15
N LEU A 190 18.93 -14.61 4.06
CA LEU A 190 17.56 -14.23 4.41
C LEU A 190 17.36 -14.23 5.94
N LEU A 191 16.28 -13.59 6.40
CA LEU A 191 15.80 -13.76 7.76
C LEU A 191 15.45 -15.23 8.06
N PRO A 192 15.49 -15.65 9.33
CA PRO A 192 15.05 -16.98 9.74
C PRO A 192 13.62 -17.28 9.28
N PRO A 193 13.29 -18.56 9.02
CA PRO A 193 11.92 -18.93 8.75
C PRO A 193 11.08 -18.62 10.00
N CYS A 194 9.92 -18.01 9.79
CA CYS A 194 9.05 -17.55 10.86
C CYS A 194 7.63 -18.03 10.64
N MET A 195 6.84 -17.99 11.70
CA MET A 195 5.40 -18.12 11.60
C MET A 195 4.81 -16.80 11.12
N MET A 196 3.87 -16.88 10.17
CA MET A 196 3.02 -15.77 9.76
C MET A 196 1.65 -16.36 9.45
N GLY A 197 0.69 -16.19 10.35
CA GLY A 197 -0.66 -16.69 10.15
C GLY A 197 -1.56 -16.82 11.37
N ASP A 198 -2.85 -16.88 11.07
CA ASP A 198 -3.94 -16.98 12.04
C ASP A 198 -4.16 -18.44 12.44
N TYR A 199 -3.38 -18.93 13.40
CA TYR A 199 -3.56 -20.28 13.96
C TYR A 199 -4.23 -20.19 15.32
N ALA A 200 -5.34 -20.90 15.47
CA ALA A 200 -6.08 -21.01 16.74
C ALA A 200 -5.59 -22.14 17.66
N LEU A 201 -4.60 -22.94 17.23
CA LEU A 201 -4.02 -24.08 17.96
C LEU A 201 -2.51 -24.16 17.68
N PRO A 202 -1.69 -24.73 18.58
CA PRO A 202 -0.24 -24.81 18.37
C PRO A 202 0.07 -25.64 17.13
N ALA A 203 0.42 -24.95 16.04
CA ALA A 203 0.99 -25.51 14.83
C ALA A 203 2.27 -24.72 14.54
N CYS A 204 3.36 -25.42 14.24
CA CYS A 204 4.61 -24.80 13.83
C CYS A 204 4.70 -24.95 12.30
N ASP A 205 4.55 -23.84 11.58
CA ASP A 205 4.53 -23.82 10.11
C ASP A 205 5.42 -22.69 9.60
N TRP A 206 6.71 -22.77 9.95
CA TRP A 206 7.68 -21.73 9.63
C TRP A 206 8.08 -21.75 8.15
N HIS A 207 8.08 -20.58 7.52
CA HIS A 207 8.54 -20.42 6.15
C HIS A 207 9.44 -19.19 5.99
N TRP A 208 10.28 -19.23 4.96
CA TRP A 208 11.02 -18.06 4.50
C TRP A 208 10.14 -17.21 3.58
N TYR A 209 9.34 -16.33 4.16
CA TYR A 209 8.46 -15.44 3.39
C TYR A 209 9.24 -14.32 2.69
N TYR A 210 8.95 -14.10 1.42
CA TYR A 210 9.58 -13.00 0.69
C TYR A 210 9.04 -11.63 1.09
N PHE A 211 7.76 -11.54 1.48
CA PHE A 211 7.19 -10.28 1.96
C PHE A 211 7.83 -9.82 3.27
N ASP A 212 8.11 -10.73 4.21
CA ASP A 212 8.68 -10.36 5.51
C ASP A 212 10.14 -9.91 5.36
N ASN A 213 10.92 -10.64 4.55
CA ASN A 213 12.25 -10.22 4.13
C ASN A 213 12.24 -8.84 3.45
N ALA A 214 11.25 -8.57 2.58
CA ALA A 214 11.09 -7.27 1.94
C ALA A 214 10.74 -6.15 2.94
N PHE A 215 9.92 -6.41 3.96
CA PHE A 215 9.63 -5.43 5.02
C PHE A 215 10.85 -5.13 5.89
N ALA A 216 11.62 -6.16 6.25
CA ALA A 216 12.89 -5.99 6.96
C ALA A 216 13.93 -5.21 6.16
N LEU A 217 14.05 -5.51 4.86
CA LEU A 217 14.91 -4.74 3.96
C LEU A 217 14.47 -3.27 3.86
N GLN A 218 13.16 -3.01 3.72
CA GLN A 218 12.63 -1.64 3.66
C GLN A 218 12.92 -0.88 4.95
N GLY A 219 12.66 -1.48 6.12
CA GLY A 219 12.97 -0.87 7.41
C GLY A 219 14.45 -0.56 7.57
N LEU A 220 15.33 -1.52 7.25
CA LEU A 220 16.77 -1.34 7.34
C LEU A 220 17.29 -0.27 6.37
N SER A 221 16.82 -0.30 5.11
CA SER A 221 17.18 0.69 4.08
C SER A 221 16.76 2.09 4.52
N ARG A 222 15.53 2.23 5.03
CA ARG A 222 14.99 3.53 5.39
C ARG A 222 15.62 4.10 6.66
N PHE A 223 15.91 3.24 7.64
CA PHE A 223 16.71 3.62 8.79
C PHE A 223 18.12 4.08 8.37
N ALA A 224 18.77 3.38 7.44
CA ALA A 224 20.06 3.77 6.92
C ALA A 224 20.02 5.17 6.28
N ASP A 225 18.96 5.49 5.53
CA ASP A 225 18.77 6.83 4.94
C ASP A 225 18.64 7.92 6.00
N VAL A 226 17.86 7.71 7.06
CA VAL A 226 17.80 8.67 8.17
C VAL A 226 19.18 8.83 8.82
N MET A 227 19.87 7.72 9.07
CA MET A 227 21.20 7.73 9.67
C MET A 227 22.24 8.46 8.82
N MET A 228 22.11 8.46 7.49
CA MET A 228 22.97 9.25 6.62
C MET A 228 22.86 10.76 6.86
N GLU A 229 21.74 11.26 7.42
CA GLU A 229 21.59 12.68 7.78
C GLU A 229 22.21 13.03 9.14
N PHE A 230 22.35 12.06 10.05
CA PHE A 230 22.82 12.29 11.43
C PHE A 230 24.24 11.80 11.70
N ASP A 231 24.64 10.70 11.07
CA ASP A 231 25.93 10.02 11.26
C ASP A 231 26.28 9.26 9.96
N PRO A 232 26.81 9.96 8.94
CA PRO A 232 27.09 9.36 7.63
C PRO A 232 27.99 8.11 7.68
N PRO A 233 29.03 8.03 8.53
CA PRO A 233 29.79 6.79 8.68
C PRO A 233 28.96 5.60 9.20
N ALA A 234 28.09 5.80 10.21
CA ALA A 234 27.21 4.74 10.69
C ALA A 234 26.12 4.40 9.67
N GLY A 235 25.48 5.40 9.08
CA GLY A 235 24.49 5.23 8.01
C GLY A 235 25.05 4.46 6.81
N GLY A 236 26.31 4.72 6.44
CA GLY A 236 27.01 3.99 5.39
C GLY A 236 27.15 2.49 5.67
N LYS A 237 27.32 2.08 6.93
CA LYS A 237 27.34 0.66 7.32
C LYS A 237 25.97 0.02 7.17
N TYR A 238 24.92 0.65 7.69
CA TYR A 238 23.54 0.13 7.54
C TYR A 238 23.11 0.08 6.07
N ARG A 239 23.54 1.03 5.25
CA ARG A 239 23.31 1.02 3.81
C ARG A 239 24.01 -0.17 3.14
N ALA A 240 25.26 -0.46 3.51
CA ALA A 240 25.98 -1.61 2.98
C ALA A 240 25.29 -2.94 3.37
N GLU A 241 24.80 -3.05 4.61
CA GLU A 241 24.02 -4.21 5.08
C GLU A 241 22.69 -4.36 4.33
N ALA A 242 21.98 -3.25 4.10
CA ALA A 242 20.74 -3.23 3.32
C ALA A 242 20.99 -3.69 1.87
N GLU A 243 22.06 -3.23 1.23
CA GLU A 243 22.41 -3.66 -0.14
C GLU A 243 22.86 -5.13 -0.20
N ALA A 244 23.58 -5.62 0.80
CA ALA A 244 23.88 -7.04 0.93
C ALA A 244 22.58 -7.87 1.08
N PHE A 245 21.65 -7.42 1.92
CA PHE A 245 20.36 -8.09 2.10
C PHE A 245 19.52 -8.07 0.82
N ARG A 246 19.48 -6.94 0.11
CA ARG A 246 18.82 -6.81 -1.20
C ARG A 246 19.38 -7.83 -2.20
N ALA A 247 20.70 -8.00 -2.24
CA ALA A 247 21.35 -8.98 -3.11
C ALA A 247 21.02 -10.43 -2.73
N ASP A 248 20.96 -10.75 -1.44
CA ASP A 248 20.58 -12.08 -0.94
C ASP A 248 19.13 -12.43 -1.30
N ILE A 249 18.19 -11.49 -1.06
CA ILE A 249 16.77 -11.69 -1.44
C ILE A 249 16.64 -11.83 -2.95
N ARG A 250 17.32 -10.98 -3.73
CA ARG A 250 17.28 -11.08 -5.20
C ARG A 250 17.73 -12.45 -5.69
N ARG A 251 18.84 -12.97 -5.17
CA ARG A 251 19.36 -14.31 -5.53
C ARG A 251 18.34 -15.40 -5.23
N ALA A 252 17.74 -15.38 -4.05
CA ALA A 252 16.73 -16.36 -3.65
C ALA A 252 15.50 -16.29 -4.55
N VAL A 253 14.96 -15.10 -4.78
CA VAL A 253 13.79 -14.86 -5.63
C VAL A 253 14.06 -15.30 -7.08
N GLU A 254 15.21 -14.93 -7.65
CA GLU A 254 15.58 -15.31 -9.02
C GLU A 254 15.64 -16.82 -9.20
N ARG A 255 16.18 -17.54 -8.21
CA ARG A 255 16.23 -19.00 -8.23
C ARG A 255 14.85 -19.62 -8.15
N ASP A 256 13.98 -19.13 -7.26
CA ASP A 256 12.63 -19.67 -7.14
C ASP A 256 11.75 -19.36 -8.36
N VAL A 257 11.88 -18.16 -8.94
CA VAL A 257 11.19 -17.82 -10.20
C VAL A 257 11.64 -18.75 -11.33
N ALA A 258 12.93 -19.06 -11.42
CA ALA A 258 13.45 -19.97 -12.44
C ALA A 258 12.94 -21.41 -12.28
N LEU A 259 12.57 -21.81 -11.06
CA LEU A 259 12.03 -23.13 -10.74
C LEU A 259 10.50 -23.18 -10.75
N ALA A 260 9.84 -22.02 -10.70
CA ALA A 260 8.39 -21.92 -10.65
C ALA A 260 7.77 -22.27 -12.02
N PRO A 261 6.68 -23.07 -12.05
CA PRO A 261 5.94 -23.28 -13.28
C PRO A 261 5.28 -21.96 -13.71
N VAL A 262 5.29 -21.71 -15.02
CA VAL A 262 4.47 -20.64 -15.59
C VAL A 262 2.98 -20.95 -15.42
N ARG A 263 2.17 -19.91 -15.23
CA ARG A 263 0.74 -20.01 -14.96
C ARG A 263 -0.06 -19.75 -16.22
N LEU A 264 -1.01 -20.64 -16.53
CA LEU A 264 -1.92 -20.47 -17.65
C LEU A 264 -2.94 -19.38 -17.32
N ALA A 265 -2.93 -18.31 -18.10
CA ALA A 265 -3.89 -17.23 -18.01
C ALA A 265 -5.17 -17.55 -18.81
N ARG A 266 -6.27 -16.82 -18.52
CA ARG A 266 -7.58 -16.99 -19.16
C ARG A 266 -7.58 -16.68 -20.65
N ASP A 267 -6.63 -15.86 -21.11
CA ASP A 267 -6.41 -15.56 -22.52
C ASP A 267 -5.62 -16.67 -23.27
N GLY A 268 -5.27 -17.76 -22.57
CA GLY A 268 -4.49 -18.88 -23.12
C GLY A 268 -2.97 -18.65 -23.12
N THR A 269 -2.49 -17.50 -22.62
CA THR A 269 -1.06 -17.22 -22.49
C THR A 269 -0.50 -17.80 -21.20
N TYR A 270 0.83 -17.93 -21.12
CA TYR A 270 1.52 -18.35 -19.91
C TYR A 270 2.26 -17.17 -19.28
N ARG A 271 2.13 -17.02 -17.97
CA ARG A 271 2.66 -15.90 -17.19
C ARG A 271 3.69 -16.39 -16.17
N SER A 272 4.74 -15.61 -15.96
CA SER A 272 5.67 -15.88 -14.85
C SER A 272 4.97 -15.63 -13.51
N TYR A 273 5.40 -16.30 -12.45
CA TYR A 273 4.87 -16.07 -11.11
C TYR A 273 6.01 -16.04 -10.10
N ILE A 274 6.06 -14.99 -9.28
CA ILE A 274 7.01 -14.93 -8.17
C ILE A 274 6.39 -15.65 -6.98
N PRO A 275 7.00 -16.76 -6.51
CA PRO A 275 6.48 -17.48 -5.36
C PRO A 275 6.47 -16.59 -4.12
N TRP A 276 5.53 -16.79 -3.21
CA TRP A 276 5.37 -15.99 -1.99
C TRP A 276 6.39 -16.34 -0.88
N LYS A 277 7.04 -17.50 -0.99
CA LYS A 277 8.06 -18.00 -0.06
C LYS A 277 9.15 -18.78 -0.79
N ALA A 278 10.30 -18.92 -0.13
CA ALA A 278 11.37 -19.77 -0.64
C ALA A 278 11.01 -21.27 -0.56
N TYR A 279 11.57 -22.07 -1.47
CA TYR A 279 11.31 -23.52 -1.60
C TYR A 279 9.84 -23.90 -1.87
N GLY A 280 8.96 -22.94 -2.17
CA GLY A 280 7.56 -23.20 -2.51
C GLY A 280 7.35 -23.80 -3.91
N GLN A 281 8.39 -23.85 -4.75
CA GLN A 281 8.33 -24.34 -6.13
C GLN A 281 7.21 -23.69 -6.97
N GLY A 282 6.89 -22.43 -6.65
CA GLY A 282 5.83 -21.69 -7.30
C GLY A 282 4.41 -22.09 -6.98
N LEU A 283 4.18 -23.07 -6.08
CA LEU A 283 2.84 -23.46 -5.66
C LEU A 283 2.17 -22.35 -4.84
N MET A 284 0.92 -22.06 -5.17
CA MET A 284 0.04 -21.20 -4.39
C MET A 284 -0.44 -21.93 -3.14
N ILE A 285 -0.81 -21.19 -2.09
CA ILE A 285 -1.25 -21.73 -0.81
C ILE A 285 -2.45 -22.67 -0.94
N THR A 286 -3.37 -22.35 -1.85
CA THR A 286 -4.54 -23.19 -2.17
C THR A 286 -4.16 -24.52 -2.79
N GLU A 287 -3.04 -24.57 -3.54
CA GLU A 287 -2.53 -25.79 -4.16
C GLU A 287 -1.72 -26.63 -3.16
N LEU A 288 -1.03 -25.97 -2.24
CA LEU A 288 -0.31 -26.62 -1.14
C LEU A 288 -1.26 -27.21 -0.09
N GLY A 289 -2.49 -26.70 -0.01
CA GLY A 289 -3.40 -27.02 1.10
C GLY A 289 -2.84 -26.56 2.45
N ALA A 290 -2.03 -25.50 2.46
CA ALA A 290 -1.39 -25.04 3.68
C ALA A 290 -2.48 -24.56 4.67
N PRO A 291 -2.41 -24.95 5.95
CA PRO A 291 -3.40 -24.57 6.95
C PRO A 291 -3.30 -23.09 7.35
N GLN A 292 -2.20 -22.42 6.98
CA GLN A 292 -1.99 -20.97 7.04
C GLN A 292 -3.23 -20.28 6.46
N TYR A 293 -3.97 -19.56 7.32
CA TYR A 293 -5.14 -18.78 6.91
C TYR A 293 -6.32 -19.63 6.39
N SER A 294 -6.70 -20.69 7.11
CA SER A 294 -7.86 -21.56 6.84
C SER A 294 -9.24 -20.87 6.84
N GLY A 295 -9.28 -19.53 6.87
CA GLY A 295 -10.47 -18.69 6.96
C GLY A 295 -11.11 -18.27 5.64
N GLY A 296 -10.46 -18.45 4.48
CA GLY A 296 -11.19 -18.34 3.21
C GLY A 296 -10.43 -17.97 1.94
N TRP A 297 -9.30 -17.24 1.99
CA TRP A 297 -8.69 -16.71 0.76
C TRP A 297 -7.15 -16.62 0.78
N PRO A 298 -6.48 -16.91 -0.35
CA PRO A 298 -5.02 -17.08 -0.41
C PRO A 298 -4.24 -15.79 -0.17
N LEU A 299 -3.33 -15.80 0.82
CA LEU A 299 -2.39 -14.71 1.11
C LEU A 299 -1.59 -14.28 -0.14
N ASP A 300 -1.32 -15.22 -1.04
CA ASP A 300 -0.58 -15.06 -2.29
C ASP A 300 -1.36 -14.33 -3.39
N VAL A 301 -2.66 -14.10 -3.22
CA VAL A 301 -3.45 -13.18 -4.07
C VAL A 301 -3.47 -11.76 -3.49
N MET A 302 -3.50 -11.64 -2.17
CA MET A 302 -3.62 -10.35 -1.49
C MET A 302 -2.26 -9.66 -1.32
N LEU A 303 -1.28 -10.38 -0.78
CA LEU A 303 0.07 -9.89 -0.44
C LEU A 303 1.13 -10.53 -1.34
N GLY A 304 1.21 -11.86 -1.32
CA GLY A 304 2.21 -12.66 -2.02
C GLY A 304 3.63 -12.09 -1.91
N ALA A 305 4.32 -11.99 -3.05
CA ALA A 305 5.67 -11.43 -3.13
C ALA A 305 5.69 -9.94 -3.53
N LEU A 306 4.54 -9.26 -3.61
CA LEU A 306 4.45 -7.88 -4.10
C LEU A 306 5.31 -6.86 -3.32
N PRO A 307 5.55 -6.98 -2.01
CA PRO A 307 6.45 -6.08 -1.30
C PRO A 307 7.89 -6.06 -1.83
N LEU A 308 8.32 -7.07 -2.60
CA LEU A 308 9.60 -7.05 -3.32
C LEU A 308 9.68 -5.88 -4.31
N ALA A 309 8.56 -5.38 -4.80
CA ALA A 309 8.47 -4.29 -5.76
C ALA A 309 8.13 -2.92 -5.15
N SER A 310 8.10 -2.83 -3.81
CA SER A 310 7.92 -1.55 -3.12
C SER A 310 9.20 -0.70 -3.19
N PRO A 311 9.11 0.63 -3.03
CA PRO A 311 10.29 1.48 -2.96
C PRO A 311 11.27 1.00 -1.89
N SER A 312 12.57 1.15 -2.17
CA SER A 312 13.65 0.66 -1.29
C SER A 312 13.64 -0.87 -1.08
N SER A 313 12.98 -1.63 -1.95
CA SER A 313 12.96 -3.10 -1.98
C SER A 313 13.72 -3.68 -3.19
N VAL A 314 13.48 -4.95 -3.54
CA VAL A 314 14.39 -5.75 -4.37
C VAL A 314 14.23 -5.51 -5.88
N LEU A 315 13.00 -5.35 -6.34
CA LEU A 315 12.60 -5.32 -7.75
C LEU A 315 11.96 -3.97 -8.09
N GLU A 316 12.05 -3.59 -9.35
CA GLU A 316 11.28 -2.46 -9.87
C GLU A 316 9.83 -2.88 -10.07
N ALA A 317 8.88 -1.97 -9.85
CA ALA A 317 7.46 -2.26 -10.07
C ALA A 317 7.15 -2.70 -11.50
N ASN A 318 7.88 -2.17 -12.50
CA ASN A 318 7.74 -2.53 -13.91
C ASN A 318 8.52 -3.77 -14.34
N ASP A 319 9.14 -4.51 -13.41
CA ASP A 319 9.73 -5.81 -13.73
C ASP A 319 8.64 -6.73 -14.31
N ALA A 320 8.92 -7.36 -15.46
CA ALA A 320 7.94 -8.19 -16.16
C ALA A 320 7.39 -9.33 -15.27
N ARG A 321 8.20 -9.84 -14.32
CA ARG A 321 7.78 -10.87 -13.37
C ARG A 321 6.76 -10.34 -12.37
N ILE A 322 6.85 -9.07 -11.98
CA ILE A 322 5.88 -8.42 -11.09
C ILE A 322 4.58 -8.15 -11.83
N VAL A 323 4.65 -7.65 -13.07
CA VAL A 323 3.49 -7.46 -13.94
C VAL A 323 2.75 -8.78 -14.16
N ASP A 324 3.47 -9.84 -14.53
CA ASP A 324 2.89 -11.17 -14.72
C ASP A 324 2.30 -11.72 -13.40
N THR A 325 2.97 -11.49 -12.26
CA THR A 325 2.45 -11.92 -10.95
C THR A 325 1.14 -11.24 -10.61
N LEU A 326 0.98 -9.93 -10.87
CA LEU A 326 -0.28 -9.22 -10.67
C LEU A 326 -1.40 -9.77 -11.56
N ASN A 327 -1.10 -10.07 -12.83
CA ASN A 327 -2.05 -10.70 -13.74
C ASN A 327 -2.51 -12.07 -13.20
N VAL A 328 -1.57 -12.89 -12.73
CA VAL A 328 -1.86 -14.20 -12.12
C VAL A 328 -2.72 -14.03 -10.86
N MET A 329 -2.41 -13.05 -10.00
CA MET A 329 -3.18 -12.78 -8.78
C MET A 329 -4.62 -12.36 -9.10
N GLU A 330 -4.83 -11.44 -10.04
CA GLU A 330 -6.16 -11.04 -10.47
C GLU A 330 -6.94 -12.24 -11.01
N GLU A 331 -6.35 -13.01 -11.92
CA GLU A 331 -7.06 -14.11 -12.56
C GLU A 331 -7.36 -15.27 -11.60
N SER A 332 -6.48 -15.52 -10.64
CA SER A 332 -6.66 -16.55 -9.62
C SER A 332 -7.66 -16.11 -8.55
N GLY A 333 -7.66 -14.82 -8.19
CA GLY A 333 -8.57 -14.25 -7.19
C GLY A 333 -9.98 -13.96 -7.72
N THR A 334 -10.14 -13.64 -9.01
CA THR A 334 -11.44 -13.27 -9.58
C THR A 334 -12.32 -14.52 -9.74
N SER A 335 -13.38 -14.67 -8.95
CA SER A 335 -14.27 -15.83 -9.05
C SER A 335 -15.03 -15.90 -10.39
N VAL A 336 -14.82 -16.96 -11.18
CA VAL A 336 -15.62 -17.21 -12.42
C VAL A 336 -17.10 -17.35 -12.10
N LYS A 337 -17.44 -17.97 -10.97
CA LYS A 337 -18.83 -18.08 -10.49
C LYS A 337 -19.39 -16.70 -10.19
N GLY A 338 -18.66 -15.87 -9.43
CA GLY A 338 -19.10 -14.51 -9.08
C GLY A 338 -19.32 -13.62 -10.30
N VAL A 339 -18.44 -13.71 -11.32
CA VAL A 339 -18.64 -13.01 -12.60
C VAL A 339 -19.97 -13.41 -13.25
N ARG A 340 -20.25 -14.71 -13.36
CA ARG A 340 -21.50 -15.21 -13.99
C ARG A 340 -22.75 -14.80 -13.21
N GLU A 341 -22.69 -14.82 -11.88
CA GLU A 341 -23.79 -14.37 -11.02
C GLU A 341 -24.09 -12.89 -11.24
N LEU A 342 -23.04 -12.06 -11.35
CA LEU A 342 -23.20 -10.65 -11.68
C LEU A 342 -23.71 -10.44 -13.11
N GLU A 343 -23.24 -11.20 -14.10
CA GLU A 343 -23.78 -11.15 -15.47
C GLU A 343 -25.30 -11.42 -15.50
N ASP A 344 -25.75 -12.44 -14.76
CA ASP A 344 -27.17 -12.77 -14.65
C ASP A 344 -27.97 -11.67 -13.94
N ALA A 345 -27.44 -11.09 -12.85
CA ALA A 345 -28.05 -9.98 -12.14
C ALA A 345 -28.19 -8.74 -13.05
N ARG A 346 -27.14 -8.41 -13.80
CA ARG A 346 -27.12 -7.29 -14.76
C ARG A 346 -28.10 -7.52 -15.90
N LYS A 347 -28.17 -8.73 -16.44
CA LYS A 347 -29.13 -9.08 -17.49
C LYS A 347 -30.57 -8.91 -17.03
N LYS A 348 -30.90 -9.31 -15.80
CA LYS A 348 -32.23 -9.09 -15.19
C LYS A 348 -32.55 -7.61 -15.02
N ALA A 349 -31.54 -6.80 -14.70
CA ALA A 349 -31.67 -5.34 -14.57
C ALA A 349 -31.61 -4.58 -15.91
N GLY A 350 -31.46 -5.26 -17.05
CA GLY A 350 -31.32 -4.62 -18.36
C GLY A 350 -30.00 -3.88 -18.58
N LEU A 351 -28.96 -4.22 -17.81
CA LEU A 351 -27.63 -3.61 -17.87
C LEU A 351 -26.67 -4.40 -18.79
N PRO A 352 -25.67 -3.75 -19.42
CA PRO A 352 -24.67 -4.45 -20.22
C PRO A 352 -23.84 -5.43 -19.38
N THR A 353 -23.63 -6.65 -19.87
CA THR A 353 -22.89 -7.70 -19.15
C THR A 353 -21.39 -7.72 -19.45
N ALA A 354 -20.95 -7.07 -20.53
CA ALA A 354 -19.55 -7.09 -21.00
C ALA A 354 -18.53 -6.65 -19.94
N ASP A 355 -18.94 -5.78 -19.01
CA ASP A 355 -18.09 -5.23 -17.96
C ASP A 355 -18.32 -5.91 -16.60
N ALA A 356 -19.03 -7.02 -16.50
CA ALA A 356 -19.28 -7.67 -15.21
C ALA A 356 -17.97 -8.00 -14.48
N TRP A 357 -16.96 -8.49 -15.20
CA TRP A 357 -15.62 -8.78 -14.66
C TRP A 357 -14.95 -7.54 -14.01
N PHE A 358 -15.24 -6.35 -14.52
CA PHE A 358 -14.63 -5.11 -14.04
C PHE A 358 -15.05 -4.81 -12.59
N TRP A 359 -16.28 -5.16 -12.23
CA TRP A 359 -16.88 -4.87 -10.93
C TRP A 359 -16.68 -5.96 -9.87
N ILE A 360 -16.05 -7.08 -10.23
CA ILE A 360 -15.73 -8.15 -9.28
C ILE A 360 -14.44 -7.80 -8.54
N THR A 361 -14.51 -7.84 -7.21
CA THR A 361 -13.37 -7.81 -6.30
C THR A 361 -12.65 -9.15 -6.28
N TYR A 362 -11.37 -9.13 -5.91
CA TYR A 362 -10.55 -10.33 -5.82
C TYR A 362 -9.61 -10.35 -4.61
N GLY A 363 -9.71 -9.37 -3.70
CA GLY A 363 -9.08 -9.38 -2.38
C GLY A 363 -10.12 -9.33 -1.26
N GLU A 364 -9.96 -10.14 -0.21
CA GLU A 364 -10.88 -10.10 0.95
C GLU A 364 -10.33 -9.26 2.12
N LEU A 365 -9.00 -9.21 2.26
CA LEU A 365 -8.30 -8.43 3.29
C LEU A 365 -7.39 -7.40 2.62
N PRO A 366 -7.95 -6.32 2.03
CA PRO A 366 -7.16 -5.33 1.33
C PRO A 366 -6.15 -4.64 2.25
N LYS A 367 -6.34 -4.67 3.58
CA LYS A 367 -5.35 -4.23 4.58
C LYS A 367 -3.94 -4.82 4.37
N TRP A 368 -3.82 -6.03 3.81
CA TRP A 368 -2.51 -6.62 3.51
C TRP A 368 -2.02 -6.32 2.10
N SER A 369 -2.90 -5.86 1.22
CA SER A 369 -2.62 -5.77 -0.20
C SER A 369 -1.59 -4.70 -0.58
N PHE A 370 -0.79 -5.06 -1.59
CA PHE A 370 0.11 -4.14 -2.29
C PHE A 370 -0.26 -3.96 -3.77
N ASN A 371 -1.36 -4.56 -4.26
CA ASN A 371 -1.73 -4.53 -5.68
C ASN A 371 -1.90 -3.10 -6.17
N ALA A 372 -2.72 -2.29 -5.49
CA ALA A 372 -2.89 -0.87 -5.81
C ALA A 372 -1.57 -0.10 -5.75
N ASN A 373 -0.76 -0.29 -4.70
CA ASN A 373 0.54 0.37 -4.58
C ASN A 373 1.43 0.10 -5.81
N ILE A 374 1.51 -1.16 -6.25
CA ILE A 374 2.34 -1.56 -7.39
C ILE A 374 1.73 -1.07 -8.72
N TYR A 375 0.41 -1.17 -8.93
CA TYR A 375 -0.22 -0.60 -10.14
C TYR A 375 0.07 0.89 -10.28
N LEU A 376 0.03 1.64 -9.18
CA LEU A 376 0.34 3.06 -9.19
C LEU A 376 1.81 3.32 -9.55
N LEU A 377 2.75 2.55 -9.01
CA LEU A 377 4.18 2.62 -9.35
C LEU A 377 4.46 2.23 -10.82
N GLN A 378 3.69 1.28 -11.36
CA GLN A 378 3.73 0.90 -12.78
C GLN A 378 3.12 1.96 -13.71
N ASP A 379 2.48 2.99 -13.15
CA ASP A 379 1.70 3.97 -13.88
C ASP A 379 0.45 3.38 -14.58
N ASP A 380 -0.02 2.22 -14.10
CA ASP A 380 -1.24 1.54 -14.54
C ASP A 380 -2.46 2.08 -13.78
N VAL A 381 -2.79 3.34 -14.09
CA VAL A 381 -3.90 4.07 -13.46
C VAL A 381 -5.23 3.29 -13.54
N PRO A 382 -5.61 2.66 -14.65
CA PRO A 382 -6.88 1.95 -14.70
C PRO A 382 -6.98 0.73 -13.78
N ASN A 383 -5.93 -0.10 -13.69
CA ASN A 383 -5.93 -1.22 -12.75
C ASN A 383 -5.82 -0.75 -11.30
N PHE A 384 -5.08 0.33 -11.04
CA PHE A 384 -5.08 1.00 -9.74
C PHE A 384 -6.49 1.42 -9.33
N LEU A 385 -7.19 2.19 -10.18
CA LEU A 385 -8.53 2.71 -9.90
C LEU A 385 -9.53 1.59 -9.69
N ARG A 386 -9.52 0.56 -10.55
CA ARG A 386 -10.41 -0.59 -10.41
C ARG A 386 -10.18 -1.31 -9.09
N PHE A 387 -8.94 -1.72 -8.80
CA PHE A 387 -8.65 -2.48 -7.59
C PHE A 387 -8.98 -1.66 -6.34
N TRP A 388 -8.43 -0.45 -6.23
CA TRP A 388 -8.64 0.38 -5.06
C TRP A 388 -10.12 0.73 -4.86
N MET A 389 -10.84 1.21 -5.88
CA MET A 389 -12.24 1.59 -5.71
C MET A 389 -13.13 0.41 -5.36
N ASN A 390 -12.99 -0.71 -6.07
CA ASN A 390 -13.85 -1.88 -5.84
C ASN A 390 -13.62 -2.46 -4.45
N GLU A 391 -12.36 -2.66 -4.06
CA GLU A 391 -12.05 -3.19 -2.73
C GLU A 391 -12.39 -2.21 -1.61
N SER A 392 -12.41 -0.89 -1.87
CA SER A 392 -12.85 0.08 -0.88
C SER A 392 -14.35 -0.03 -0.58
N VAL A 393 -15.19 -0.12 -1.61
CA VAL A 393 -16.65 -0.16 -1.42
C VAL A 393 -17.15 -1.54 -0.97
N SER A 394 -16.42 -2.61 -1.25
CA SER A 394 -16.71 -3.93 -0.69
C SER A 394 -16.59 -3.94 0.84
N MET A 395 -15.72 -3.08 1.40
CA MET A 395 -15.44 -3.00 2.84
C MET A 395 -16.22 -1.91 3.59
N VAL A 396 -16.89 -0.97 2.93
CA VAL A 396 -17.49 0.21 3.59
C VAL A 396 -18.88 -0.04 4.16
N GLY A 397 -19.12 0.25 5.44
CA GLY A 397 -20.45 0.21 6.03
C GLY A 397 -21.34 1.40 5.65
N ALA A 398 -22.64 1.29 5.92
CA ALA A 398 -23.60 2.36 5.70
C ALA A 398 -23.27 3.64 6.49
N ASN A 399 -22.52 3.51 7.60
CA ASN A 399 -21.99 4.61 8.38
C ASN A 399 -20.59 5.10 7.94
N GLY A 400 -20.07 4.64 6.79
CA GLY A 400 -18.79 5.07 6.23
C GLY A 400 -17.54 4.47 6.86
N LYS A 401 -17.66 3.66 7.92
CA LYS A 401 -16.53 2.92 8.50
C LYS A 401 -16.20 1.70 7.65
N LEU A 402 -14.93 1.32 7.60
CA LEU A 402 -14.42 0.17 6.87
C LEU A 402 -14.29 -1.06 7.78
N TRP A 403 -14.80 -2.20 7.33
CA TRP A 403 -14.67 -3.51 7.98
C TRP A 403 -13.31 -4.16 7.74
N GLU A 404 -12.96 -5.13 8.58
CA GLU A 404 -11.83 -6.04 8.34
C GLU A 404 -12.06 -6.94 7.13
N HIS A 405 -13.18 -7.66 7.12
CA HIS A 405 -13.56 -8.60 6.07
C HIS A 405 -14.75 -8.09 5.25
N TRP A 406 -14.82 -8.53 4.00
CA TRP A 406 -15.94 -8.25 3.11
C TRP A 406 -17.28 -8.72 3.72
N LYS A 407 -18.31 -7.87 3.64
CA LYS A 407 -19.72 -8.18 3.92
C LYS A 407 -20.56 -8.10 2.63
N PRO A 408 -20.54 -9.13 1.76
CA PRO A 408 -21.17 -9.07 0.44
C PRO A 408 -22.70 -8.97 0.48
N ASP A 409 -23.35 -9.61 1.45
CA ASP A 409 -24.81 -9.77 1.52
C ASP A 409 -25.54 -8.67 2.30
N SER A 410 -24.80 -7.70 2.85
CA SER A 410 -25.36 -6.67 3.71
C SER A 410 -24.60 -5.35 3.56
N TYR A 411 -25.33 -4.25 3.34
CA TYR A 411 -24.82 -2.88 3.47
C TYR A 411 -25.45 -2.23 4.69
N THR A 412 -24.93 -2.60 5.87
CA THR A 412 -25.40 -2.13 7.18
C THR A 412 -24.35 -1.25 7.85
N ASP A 413 -24.66 -0.69 9.00
CA ASP A 413 -23.67 0.03 9.79
C ASP A 413 -22.52 -0.90 10.20
N CYS A 414 -21.29 -0.41 10.03
CA CYS A 414 -20.12 -1.07 10.58
C CYS A 414 -20.00 -0.68 12.06
N ILE A 415 -20.43 -1.60 12.93
CA ILE A 415 -20.47 -1.44 14.39
C ILE A 415 -19.46 -2.36 15.06
N ASP A 416 -19.06 -1.97 16.27
CA ASP A 416 -18.12 -2.71 17.10
C ASP A 416 -18.53 -4.18 17.27
N PRO A 417 -17.55 -5.11 17.29
CA PRO A 417 -16.10 -4.86 17.29
C PRO A 417 -15.47 -4.72 15.89
N ASN A 418 -16.27 -4.57 14.82
CA ASN A 418 -15.85 -4.88 13.46
C ASN A 418 -15.22 -3.77 12.59
N PRO A 419 -15.14 -2.47 12.97
CA PRO A 419 -14.30 -1.55 12.21
C PRO A 419 -12.83 -2.03 12.22
N ASP A 420 -12.09 -1.80 11.15
CA ASP A 420 -10.66 -2.15 11.08
C ASP A 420 -9.82 -1.00 10.55
N ASN A 421 -8.88 -0.55 11.37
CA ASN A 421 -7.95 0.52 11.04
C ASN A 421 -6.90 0.05 10.03
N GLY A 422 -6.64 -1.26 9.91
CA GLY A 422 -5.81 -1.82 8.83
C GLY A 422 -6.40 -1.50 7.46
N THR A 423 -7.69 -1.81 7.26
CA THR A 423 -8.42 -1.51 6.02
C THR A 423 -8.56 -0.01 5.80
N SER A 424 -8.87 0.75 6.86
CA SER A 424 -8.96 2.22 6.77
C SER A 424 -7.64 2.87 6.38
N GLY A 425 -6.54 2.41 6.97
CA GLY A 425 -5.20 2.83 6.62
C GLY A 425 -4.90 2.50 5.16
N TRP A 426 -5.10 1.26 4.71
CA TRP A 426 -4.83 0.86 3.33
C TRP A 426 -5.61 1.72 2.33
N PHE A 427 -6.88 1.99 2.63
CA PHE A 427 -7.73 2.86 1.82
C PHE A 427 -7.11 4.25 1.70
N LEU A 428 -6.76 4.87 2.84
CA LEU A 428 -6.19 6.21 2.90
C LEU A 428 -4.80 6.31 2.31
N GLY A 429 -3.93 5.32 2.49
CA GLY A 429 -2.59 5.32 1.91
C GLY A 429 -2.65 5.34 0.38
N ASN A 430 -3.51 4.52 -0.23
CA ASN A 430 -3.73 4.51 -1.67
C ASN A 430 -4.46 5.78 -2.16
N PHE A 431 -5.45 6.26 -1.41
CA PHE A 431 -6.17 7.49 -1.72
C PHE A 431 -5.26 8.73 -1.63
N ARG A 432 -4.36 8.75 -0.64
CA ARG A 432 -3.35 9.79 -0.53
C ARG A 432 -2.42 9.72 -1.73
N ASN A 433 -1.90 8.54 -2.08
CA ASN A 433 -0.93 8.38 -3.16
C ASN A 433 -1.45 8.70 -4.57
N LEU A 434 -2.76 8.56 -4.83
CA LEU A 434 -3.31 9.04 -6.12
C LEU A 434 -3.35 10.59 -6.21
N LEU A 435 -3.41 11.28 -5.06
CA LEU A 435 -3.47 12.75 -4.96
C LEU A 435 -2.08 13.37 -4.80
N VAL A 436 -1.25 12.80 -3.92
CA VAL A 436 0.09 13.25 -3.53
C VAL A 436 0.96 12.04 -3.30
N MET A 437 2.12 11.93 -3.95
CA MET A 437 3.02 10.78 -3.76
C MET A 437 4.48 11.17 -3.95
N GLU A 438 5.34 10.79 -3.01
CA GLU A 438 6.78 10.93 -3.15
C GLU A 438 7.36 9.78 -3.97
N GLU A 439 8.32 10.12 -4.83
CA GLU A 439 9.08 9.16 -5.62
C GLU A 439 10.53 9.62 -5.67
N GLY A 440 11.33 9.13 -4.71
CA GLY A 440 12.68 9.63 -4.49
C GLY A 440 12.68 11.12 -4.12
N GLN A 441 13.33 11.94 -4.95
CA GLN A 441 13.38 13.41 -4.79
C GLN A 441 12.31 14.15 -5.62
N SER A 442 11.32 13.45 -6.16
CA SER A 442 10.20 14.06 -6.89
C SER A 442 8.89 13.91 -6.11
N LEU A 443 7.98 14.85 -6.34
CA LEU A 443 6.65 14.88 -5.73
C LEU A 443 5.58 14.83 -6.83
N TRP A 444 4.76 13.78 -6.82
CA TRP A 444 3.60 13.66 -7.70
C TRP A 444 2.39 14.41 -7.14
N ILE A 445 1.65 15.05 -8.03
CA ILE A 445 0.35 15.68 -7.79
C ILE A 445 -0.67 15.11 -8.79
N ALA A 446 -1.80 14.63 -8.27
CA ALA A 446 -2.90 14.05 -9.04
C ALA A 446 -2.47 12.89 -9.98
N ARG A 447 -1.53 12.04 -9.54
CA ARG A 447 -0.96 10.94 -10.34
C ARG A 447 -2.03 10.04 -10.93
N ALA A 448 -3.10 9.74 -10.21
CA ALA A 448 -4.11 8.78 -10.64
C ALA A 448 -5.55 9.24 -10.38
N THR A 449 -5.83 10.54 -10.42
CA THR A 449 -7.20 11.04 -10.25
C THR A 449 -8.12 10.55 -11.39
N PRO A 450 -9.35 10.08 -11.11
CA PRO A 450 -10.33 9.73 -12.13
C PRO A 450 -10.53 10.85 -13.16
N ARG A 451 -10.66 10.49 -14.44
CA ARG A 451 -10.90 11.47 -15.52
C ARG A 451 -12.14 12.32 -15.26
N VAL A 452 -13.17 11.70 -14.69
CA VAL A 452 -14.44 12.36 -14.32
C VAL A 452 -14.28 13.44 -13.25
N TRP A 453 -13.17 13.49 -12.50
CA TRP A 453 -12.91 14.58 -11.55
C TRP A 453 -12.37 15.85 -12.22
N LEU A 454 -12.00 15.76 -13.50
CA LEU A 454 -11.53 16.91 -14.29
C LEU A 454 -12.52 17.32 -15.37
N GLU A 455 -13.80 16.92 -15.29
CA GLU A 455 -14.84 17.46 -16.17
C GLU A 455 -15.01 18.97 -15.97
N GLN A 456 -15.67 19.63 -16.92
CA GLN A 456 -15.84 21.08 -16.92
C GLN A 456 -16.33 21.62 -15.57
N GLY A 457 -15.64 22.66 -15.06
CA GLY A 457 -16.00 23.36 -13.83
C GLY A 457 -15.69 22.60 -12.54
N LYS A 458 -15.19 21.35 -12.63
CA LYS A 458 -14.80 20.56 -11.46
C LYS A 458 -13.48 21.03 -10.87
N LYS A 459 -13.33 20.79 -9.57
CA LYS A 459 -12.21 21.25 -8.76
C LYS A 459 -11.73 20.19 -7.79
N ILE A 460 -10.41 20.02 -7.70
CA ILE A 460 -9.73 19.20 -6.70
C ILE A 460 -8.92 20.14 -5.82
N SER A 461 -9.06 20.05 -4.50
CA SER A 461 -8.27 20.86 -3.55
C SER A 461 -7.68 19.96 -2.46
N VAL A 462 -6.39 20.10 -2.24
CA VAL A 462 -5.65 19.40 -1.17
C VAL A 462 -4.94 20.44 -0.33
N ARG A 463 -5.08 20.35 0.99
CA ARG A 463 -4.45 21.25 1.95
C ARG A 463 -3.78 20.44 3.05
N ASN A 464 -2.68 20.98 3.57
CA ASN A 464 -1.93 20.39 4.69
C ASN A 464 -1.44 18.96 4.44
N ALA A 465 -1.10 18.58 3.20
CA ALA A 465 -0.61 17.24 2.91
C ALA A 465 0.84 17.12 3.42
N PRO A 466 1.15 16.22 4.38
CA PRO A 466 2.52 15.95 4.77
C PRO A 466 3.27 15.36 3.59
N THR A 467 4.50 15.82 3.35
CA THR A 467 5.40 15.22 2.36
C THR A 467 6.82 15.16 2.89
N TYR A 468 7.72 14.43 2.22
CA TYR A 468 9.15 14.45 2.55
C TYR A 468 9.78 15.85 2.48
N PHE A 469 9.19 16.73 1.68
CA PHE A 469 9.71 18.07 1.37
C PHE A 469 9.08 19.16 2.24
N GLY A 470 8.13 18.83 3.12
CA GLY A 470 7.32 19.76 3.91
C GLY A 470 5.84 19.66 3.55
N THR A 471 5.03 20.60 4.04
CA THR A 471 3.59 20.57 3.83
C THR A 471 3.19 21.11 2.46
N LEU A 472 2.49 20.30 1.66
CA LEU A 472 1.97 20.66 0.34
C LEU A 472 0.52 21.16 0.43
N ALA A 473 0.19 22.14 -0.39
CA ALA A 473 -1.19 22.47 -0.75
C ALA A 473 -1.31 22.72 -2.27
N TYR A 474 -2.43 22.35 -2.86
CA TYR A 474 -2.71 22.68 -4.25
C TYR A 474 -4.21 22.70 -4.56
N GLU A 475 -4.56 23.35 -5.66
CA GLU A 475 -5.90 23.36 -6.23
C GLU A 475 -5.82 23.16 -7.75
N ILE A 476 -6.60 22.22 -8.28
CA ILE A 476 -6.78 22.02 -9.72
C ILE A 476 -8.19 22.47 -10.08
N VAL A 477 -8.30 23.35 -11.08
CA VAL A 477 -9.56 23.81 -11.66
C VAL A 477 -9.60 23.39 -13.11
N SER A 478 -10.65 22.65 -13.49
CA SER A 478 -10.85 22.23 -14.87
C SER A 478 -11.75 23.19 -15.64
N ASP A 479 -11.25 23.63 -16.78
CA ASP A 479 -11.98 24.38 -17.81
C ASP A 479 -11.84 23.65 -19.15
N ALA A 480 -12.03 22.32 -19.09
CA ALA A 480 -11.77 21.39 -20.20
C ALA A 480 -12.57 21.71 -21.47
N ASP A 481 -13.78 22.26 -21.36
CA ASP A 481 -14.59 22.64 -22.53
C ASP A 481 -14.02 23.85 -23.28
N ASN A 482 -13.24 24.70 -22.59
CA ASN A 482 -12.46 25.78 -23.19
C ASN A 482 -10.99 25.38 -23.44
N GLY A 483 -10.69 24.08 -23.33
CA GLY A 483 -9.38 23.50 -23.62
C GLY A 483 -8.31 23.88 -22.61
N LYS A 484 -8.65 24.08 -21.33
CA LYS A 484 -7.68 24.44 -20.28
C LYS A 484 -7.87 23.65 -18.99
N ILE A 485 -6.78 23.26 -18.35
CA ILE A 485 -6.77 22.77 -16.95
C ILE A 485 -5.65 23.48 -16.23
N THR A 486 -5.92 24.02 -15.03
CA THR A 486 -4.95 24.82 -14.26
C THR A 486 -4.78 24.27 -12.85
N ALA A 487 -3.54 24.12 -12.40
CA ALA A 487 -3.16 23.87 -11.02
C ALA A 487 -2.49 25.09 -10.40
N THR A 488 -2.91 25.46 -9.19
CA THR A 488 -2.17 26.37 -8.30
C THR A 488 -1.55 25.54 -7.19
N ILE A 489 -0.23 25.61 -7.04
CA ILE A 489 0.55 24.72 -6.17
C ILE A 489 1.39 25.57 -5.22
N GLU A 490 1.33 25.26 -3.93
CA GLU A 490 2.23 25.79 -2.91
C GLU A 490 3.35 24.76 -2.69
N ILE A 491 4.48 24.98 -3.35
CA ILE A 491 5.60 24.04 -3.37
C ILE A 491 6.29 24.04 -1.99
N PRO A 492 6.37 22.87 -1.32
CA PRO A 492 7.01 22.77 -0.01
C PRO A 492 8.53 22.96 -0.10
N SER A 493 9.15 23.44 0.98
CA SER A 493 10.56 23.87 0.97
C SER A 493 11.37 23.44 2.22
N ARG A 494 10.87 22.51 3.04
CA ARG A 494 11.59 22.00 4.22
C ARG A 494 12.86 21.25 3.82
N SER A 495 12.78 20.46 2.75
CA SER A 495 13.91 19.67 2.23
C SER A 495 14.02 19.79 0.71
N PRO A 496 15.22 19.58 0.11
CA PRO A 496 15.42 19.72 -1.32
C PRO A 496 14.50 18.83 -2.15
N LEU A 497 13.77 19.44 -3.07
CA LEU A 497 12.89 18.80 -4.04
C LEU A 497 13.51 18.95 -5.44
N LYS A 498 13.62 17.85 -6.19
CA LYS A 498 14.14 17.87 -7.57
C LYS A 498 13.09 18.36 -8.55
N SER A 499 11.87 17.82 -8.46
CA SER A 499 10.76 18.20 -9.34
C SER A 499 9.40 17.88 -8.76
N VAL A 500 8.39 18.66 -9.17
CA VAL A 500 6.97 18.36 -8.99
C VAL A 500 6.43 17.80 -10.30
N LYS A 501 5.81 16.62 -10.27
CA LYS A 501 5.14 16.00 -11.43
C LYS A 501 3.64 16.15 -11.26
N VAL A 502 3.00 16.98 -12.09
CA VAL A 502 1.55 17.21 -12.06
C VAL A 502 0.92 16.49 -13.24
N ARG A 503 -0.13 15.71 -13.00
CA ARG A 503 -0.87 15.06 -14.09
C ARG A 503 -2.26 15.66 -14.25
N PHE A 504 -2.64 15.94 -15.50
CA PHE A 504 -3.99 16.36 -15.86
C PHE A 504 -4.62 15.32 -16.78
N ARG A 505 -5.36 14.36 -16.19
CA ARG A 505 -6.06 13.31 -16.95
C ARG A 505 -7.31 13.90 -17.60
N HIS A 506 -7.18 14.44 -18.80
CA HIS A 506 -8.26 15.15 -19.49
C HIS A 506 -9.50 14.23 -19.61
N PRO A 507 -10.74 14.73 -19.37
CA PRO A 507 -11.95 13.89 -19.33
C PRO A 507 -12.14 13.00 -20.57
N ARG A 508 -11.81 13.55 -21.74
CA ARG A 508 -11.89 12.88 -23.05
C ARG A 508 -10.55 12.30 -23.54
N GLY A 509 -9.52 12.26 -22.70
CA GLY A 509 -8.18 11.80 -23.09
C GLY A 509 -7.50 12.67 -24.16
N ALA A 510 -7.79 13.97 -24.19
CA ALA A 510 -7.16 14.87 -25.15
C ALA A 510 -5.69 15.10 -24.75
N ALA A 511 -4.78 15.03 -25.72
CA ALA A 511 -3.36 15.26 -25.49
C ALA A 511 -3.07 16.75 -25.22
N ILE A 512 -2.14 17.02 -24.29
CA ILE A 512 -1.66 18.36 -23.99
C ILE A 512 -0.98 18.95 -25.24
N LYS A 513 -1.34 20.18 -25.63
CA LYS A 513 -0.77 20.90 -26.78
C LYS A 513 0.30 21.89 -26.38
N SER A 514 0.10 22.57 -25.26
CA SER A 514 1.10 23.48 -24.69
C SER A 514 0.91 23.61 -23.18
N VAL A 515 1.96 24.04 -22.49
CA VAL A 515 1.95 24.30 -21.06
C VAL A 515 2.53 25.68 -20.80
N THR A 516 1.96 26.37 -19.82
CA THR A 516 2.59 27.54 -19.20
C THR A 516 2.79 27.33 -17.72
N VAL A 517 3.92 27.79 -17.19
CA VAL A 517 4.18 27.87 -15.75
C VAL A 517 4.42 29.31 -15.37
N ASN A 518 3.63 29.84 -14.43
CA ASN A 518 3.59 31.25 -14.05
C ASN A 518 3.41 32.19 -15.27
N GLY A 519 2.60 31.76 -16.24
CA GLY A 519 2.32 32.49 -17.47
C GLY A 519 3.42 32.45 -18.54
N GLN A 520 4.55 31.78 -18.27
CA GLN A 520 5.64 31.61 -19.24
C GLN A 520 5.55 30.25 -19.93
N PRO A 521 5.90 30.13 -21.22
CA PRO A 521 5.95 28.85 -21.93
C PRO A 521 6.82 27.83 -21.20
N TRP A 522 6.35 26.57 -21.16
CA TRP A 522 7.04 25.48 -20.48
C TRP A 522 7.04 24.22 -21.35
N ASN A 523 8.22 23.61 -21.49
CA ASN A 523 8.45 22.51 -22.44
C ASN A 523 8.69 21.16 -21.76
N GLU A 524 8.83 21.10 -20.43
CA GLU A 524 9.02 19.84 -19.69
C GLU A 524 7.65 19.18 -19.42
N PHE A 525 7.02 18.63 -20.46
CA PHE A 525 5.79 17.86 -20.35
C PHE A 525 5.76 16.69 -21.33
N ASN A 526 5.03 15.64 -20.97
CA ASN A 526 4.80 14.47 -21.80
C ASN A 526 3.30 14.39 -22.17
N PRO A 527 2.93 14.63 -23.44
CA PRO A 527 1.53 14.64 -23.86
C PRO A 527 0.88 13.25 -23.79
N ASP A 528 1.63 12.18 -24.05
CA ASP A 528 1.12 10.80 -24.05
C ASP A 528 0.81 10.31 -22.63
N LYS A 529 1.60 10.77 -21.65
CA LYS A 529 1.41 10.44 -20.23
C LYS A 529 0.55 11.46 -19.48
N GLU A 530 0.18 12.56 -20.14
CA GLU A 530 -0.54 13.70 -19.55
C GLU A 530 0.19 14.33 -18.34
N VAL A 531 1.53 14.25 -18.29
CA VAL A 531 2.36 14.69 -17.15
C VAL A 531 3.13 15.96 -17.48
N ILE A 532 3.17 16.89 -16.54
CA ILE A 532 3.97 18.11 -16.57
C ILE A 532 4.99 18.01 -15.43
N GLU A 533 6.28 18.12 -15.77
CA GLU A 533 7.35 18.16 -14.78
C GLU A 533 7.74 19.62 -14.54
N VAL A 534 7.71 20.04 -13.28
CA VAL A 534 8.02 21.41 -12.85
C VAL A 534 9.24 21.36 -11.96
N SER A 535 10.32 22.00 -12.39
CA SER A 535 11.62 22.00 -11.73
C SER A 535 12.07 23.43 -11.41
N GLY A 536 12.93 23.59 -10.40
CA GLY A 536 13.55 24.88 -10.07
C GLY A 536 12.61 25.97 -9.50
N LEU A 537 11.39 25.62 -9.10
CA LEU A 537 10.43 26.57 -8.52
C LEU A 537 10.27 26.38 -7.02
N THR A 538 10.01 27.49 -6.32
CA THR A 538 9.74 27.56 -4.88
C THR A 538 8.53 28.44 -4.61
N GLY A 539 7.79 28.17 -3.53
CA GLY A 539 6.61 28.95 -3.19
C GLY A 539 5.45 28.66 -4.12
N LYS A 540 4.70 29.70 -4.53
CA LYS A 540 3.50 29.52 -5.36
C LYS A 540 3.85 29.35 -6.85
N ALA A 541 3.38 28.27 -7.45
CA ALA A 541 3.45 28.01 -8.89
C ALA A 541 2.05 27.84 -9.49
N VAL A 542 1.82 28.41 -10.66
CA VAL A 542 0.59 28.23 -11.45
C VAL A 542 0.94 27.49 -12.73
N VAL A 543 0.40 26.28 -12.89
CA VAL A 543 0.65 25.40 -14.04
C VAL A 543 -0.64 25.31 -14.85
N THR A 544 -0.60 25.67 -16.13
CA THR A 544 -1.77 25.59 -17.02
C THR A 544 -1.43 24.76 -18.24
N ALA A 545 -2.23 23.72 -18.51
CA ALA A 545 -2.19 22.98 -19.77
C ALA A 545 -3.28 23.51 -20.72
N SER A 546 -2.93 23.64 -22.01
CA SER A 546 -3.84 23.94 -23.11
C SER A 546 -4.00 22.72 -24.01
N TYR A 547 -5.22 22.49 -24.48
CA TYR A 547 -5.60 21.36 -25.34
C TYR A 547 -6.07 21.79 -26.74
N ASN A 548 -6.15 23.11 -26.98
CA ASN A 548 -6.50 23.72 -28.26
C ASN A 548 -5.29 23.93 -29.16
#